data_AF-A0A0S4KGQ4-F1
#
_entry.id   AF-A0A0S4KGQ4-F1
#
_cell.length_a   1.000
_cell.length_b   1.000
_cell.length_c   1.000
_cell.angle_alpha   90.00
_cell.angle_beta   90.00
_cell.angle_gamma   90.00
#
_symmetry.space_group_name_H-M   'P 1'
#
loop_
_entity.id
_entity.type
_entity.pdbx_description
1 polymer ?
#
loop_
_entity_poly.entity_id
_entity_poly.type
_entity_poly.pdbx_seq_one_letter_code
_entity_poly.pdbx_strand_id
1 'polypeptide(L)'
;MASRSLLGYPLRKAAQSEMLHGGVRLSYLVARPPPMKLTKSEELVLPTPRQEREDMELEYTHVGQRLLPVNIGQRIRVDMDVIRAKDVYRRFMEKERGQSSKFIAKAKDLSIFPTQQKESIAAEVFGAGKRFMPLQMVKPKASLYSVATRGTGVRSTRGQLYQERLDGKGFGWKRKARSLWQQDIDTNGFRPHRYF
;
A
#
# COMPACT_ATOMS: atom_id res chain seq x y z
N MET A 1 -14.84 60.12 3.80
CA MET A 1 -13.59 59.72 3.11
C MET A 1 -12.71 58.99 4.12
N ALA A 2 -12.41 57.71 3.92
CA ALA A 2 -11.54 56.97 4.83
C ALA A 2 -10.12 57.55 4.75
N SER A 3 -9.60 58.02 5.89
CA SER A 3 -8.24 58.56 5.98
C SER A 3 -7.22 57.44 5.67
N ARG A 4 -6.41 57.65 4.63
CA ARG A 4 -5.33 56.72 4.29
C ARG A 4 -4.25 56.80 5.36
N SER A 5 -4.03 55.68 6.07
CA SER A 5 -2.86 55.52 6.94
C SER A 5 -1.60 55.32 6.09
N LEU A 6 -0.45 55.83 6.56
CA LEU A 6 0.84 55.69 5.88
C LEU A 6 1.27 54.23 5.68
N LEU A 7 0.84 53.34 6.57
CA LEU A 7 1.14 51.90 6.55
C LEU A 7 0.14 51.09 5.71
N GLY A 8 -0.99 51.69 5.30
CA GLY A 8 -2.05 50.99 4.56
C GLY A 8 -2.93 50.06 5.40
N TYR A 9 -2.68 49.94 6.72
CA TYR A 9 -3.50 49.17 7.66
C TYR A 9 -3.47 49.81 9.06
N PRO A 10 -4.49 49.58 9.90
CA PRO A 10 -4.50 50.08 11.26
C PRO A 10 -3.44 49.37 12.11
N LEU A 11 -2.55 50.16 12.74
CA LEU A 11 -1.53 49.64 13.66
C LEU A 11 -2.20 48.97 14.87
N ARG A 12 -1.65 47.84 15.33
CA ARG A 12 -2.14 47.17 16.55
C ARG A 12 -1.87 48.03 17.77
N LYS A 13 -2.84 48.13 18.68
CA LYS A 13 -2.74 48.92 19.92
C LYS A 13 -1.54 48.54 20.79
N ALA A 14 -1.15 47.27 20.81
CA ALA A 14 0.04 46.80 21.52
C ALA A 14 1.31 47.51 21.00
N ALA A 15 1.53 47.49 19.68
CA ALA A 15 2.67 48.15 19.05
C ALA A 15 2.61 49.68 19.22
N GLN A 16 1.42 50.27 19.17
CA GLN A 16 1.24 51.71 19.44
C GLN A 16 1.67 52.08 20.87
N SER A 17 1.26 51.28 21.86
CA SER A 17 1.65 51.50 23.26
C SER A 17 3.14 51.25 23.49
N GLU A 18 3.70 50.25 22.82
CA GLU A 18 5.13 49.91 22.89
C GLU A 18 6.00 51.04 22.33
N MET A 19 5.62 51.61 21.17
CA MET A 19 6.32 52.76 20.58
C MET A 19 6.24 54.01 21.46
N LEU A 20 5.09 54.25 22.12
CA LEU A 20 4.91 55.42 22.98
C LEU A 20 5.70 55.28 24.31
N HIS A 21 5.79 54.07 24.85
CA HIS A 21 6.48 53.79 26.13
C HIS A 21 7.92 53.28 25.94
N GLY A 22 8.59 53.66 24.86
CA GLY A 22 10.03 53.39 24.68
C GLY A 22 10.40 51.91 24.55
N GLY A 23 9.54 51.09 23.94
CA GLY A 23 9.77 49.66 23.71
C GLY A 23 9.18 48.73 24.77
N VAL A 24 8.41 49.26 25.73
CA VAL A 24 7.82 48.44 26.81
C VAL A 24 6.36 48.07 26.51
N ARG A 25 6.04 46.77 26.56
CA ARG A 25 4.68 46.24 26.37
C ARG A 25 3.92 46.16 27.68
N LEU A 26 3.11 47.18 27.96
CA LEU A 26 2.31 47.26 29.19
C LEU A 26 0.83 46.89 28.99
N SER A 27 0.30 47.00 27.77
CA SER A 27 -1.14 46.88 27.50
C SER A 27 -1.44 46.16 26.18
N TYR A 28 -2.68 45.67 26.04
CA TYR A 28 -3.17 44.96 24.84
C TYR A 28 -2.35 43.71 24.45
N LEU A 29 -1.88 42.96 25.46
CA LEU A 29 -1.06 41.75 25.28
C LEU A 29 -1.82 40.60 24.60
N VAL A 30 -3.14 40.55 24.79
CA VAL A 30 -4.00 39.56 24.13
C VAL A 30 -4.34 40.07 22.74
N ALA A 31 -3.76 39.43 21.73
CA ALA A 31 -4.04 39.73 20.34
C ALA A 31 -5.48 39.33 19.99
N ARG A 32 -6.17 40.20 19.24
CA ARG A 32 -7.45 39.85 18.61
C ARG A 32 -7.21 38.79 17.53
N PRO A 33 -8.09 37.78 17.37
CA PRO A 33 -8.00 36.84 16.25
C PRO A 33 -8.06 37.59 14.91
N PRO A 34 -7.43 37.03 13.85
CA PRO A 34 -7.47 37.62 12.53
C PRO A 34 -8.91 37.70 12.00
N PRO A 35 -9.25 38.71 11.17
CA PRO A 35 -10.57 38.79 10.57
C PRO A 35 -10.82 37.62 9.63
N MET A 36 -12.05 37.11 9.62
CA MET A 36 -12.45 36.03 8.71
C MET A 36 -12.59 36.54 7.28
N LYS A 37 -12.10 35.75 6.32
CA LYS A 37 -12.39 35.94 4.90
C LYS A 37 -13.58 35.05 4.55
N LEU A 38 -14.71 35.68 4.21
CA LEU A 38 -15.89 34.97 3.75
C LEU A 38 -15.77 34.70 2.25
N THR A 39 -15.88 33.43 1.87
CA THR A 39 -15.99 33.01 0.47
C THR A 39 -17.46 32.83 0.14
N LYS A 40 -17.95 33.47 -0.93
CA LYS A 40 -19.35 33.30 -1.33
C LYS A 40 -19.54 31.94 -1.98
N SER A 41 -20.53 31.18 -1.54
CA SER A 41 -20.85 29.86 -2.08
C SER A 41 -21.34 29.91 -3.53
N GLU A 42 -21.98 31.02 -3.91
CA GLU A 42 -22.48 31.26 -5.27
C GLU A 42 -21.38 31.53 -6.30
N GLU A 43 -20.17 31.89 -5.86
CA GLU A 43 -18.99 32.12 -6.72
C GLU A 43 -18.20 30.81 -6.94
N LEU A 44 -18.61 29.70 -6.33
CA LEU A 44 -17.97 28.40 -6.53
C LEU A 44 -18.26 27.86 -7.93
N VAL A 45 -17.25 27.20 -8.51
CA VAL A 45 -17.39 26.50 -9.78
C VAL A 45 -18.41 25.37 -9.62
N LEU A 46 -19.26 25.18 -10.63
CA LEU A 46 -20.24 24.09 -10.66
C LEU A 46 -19.52 22.72 -10.54
N PRO A 47 -20.11 21.76 -9.80
CA PRO A 47 -19.52 20.45 -9.64
C PRO A 47 -19.43 19.75 -11.00
N THR A 48 -18.24 19.26 -11.33
CA THR A 48 -18.03 18.48 -12.55
C THR A 48 -17.81 17.00 -12.19
N PRO A 49 -18.33 16.05 -12.98
CA PRO A 49 -18.13 14.61 -12.72
C PRO A 49 -16.67 14.18 -12.69
N ARG A 50 -15.79 14.94 -13.37
CA ARG A 50 -14.35 14.71 -13.34
C ARG A 50 -13.77 15.10 -11.99
N GLN A 51 -14.15 16.27 -11.48
CA GLN A 51 -13.70 16.74 -10.17
C GLN A 51 -14.12 15.77 -9.06
N GLU A 52 -15.35 15.24 -9.09
CA GLU A 52 -15.82 14.22 -8.13
C GLU A 52 -15.10 12.86 -8.22
N ARG A 53 -14.34 12.61 -9.29
CA ARG A 53 -13.53 11.39 -9.45
C ARG A 53 -12.08 11.59 -9.02
N GLU A 54 -11.57 12.81 -9.21
CA GLU A 54 -10.17 13.17 -9.01
C GLU A 54 -9.92 13.81 -7.64
N ASP A 55 -10.93 14.39 -6.98
CA ASP A 55 -10.87 15.00 -5.65
C ASP A 55 -10.41 14.05 -4.54
N MET A 56 -10.71 12.77 -4.68
CA MET A 56 -10.29 11.71 -3.77
C MET A 56 -8.81 11.36 -3.87
N GLU A 57 -8.11 11.84 -4.91
CA GLU A 57 -6.67 11.64 -5.14
C GLU A 57 -6.20 10.18 -4.96
N LEU A 58 -7.03 9.22 -5.37
CA LEU A 58 -6.75 7.80 -5.19
C LEU A 58 -5.58 7.35 -6.07
N GLU A 59 -4.62 6.65 -5.46
CA GLU A 59 -3.50 6.04 -6.18
C GLU A 59 -3.90 4.73 -6.87
N TYR A 60 -4.73 4.80 -7.91
CA TYR A 60 -5.25 3.62 -8.60
C TYR A 60 -4.17 2.63 -9.07
N THR A 61 -2.95 3.10 -9.34
CA THR A 61 -1.81 2.29 -9.80
C THR A 61 -1.03 1.59 -8.68
N HIS A 62 -1.10 2.09 -7.43
CA HIS A 62 -0.22 1.63 -6.34
C HIS A 62 -0.96 1.21 -5.07
N VAL A 63 -2.27 1.48 -4.96
CA VAL A 63 -3.10 1.06 -3.81
C VAL A 63 -2.97 -0.44 -3.54
N GLY A 64 -2.94 -1.26 -4.59
CA GLY A 64 -2.82 -2.71 -4.47
C GLY A 64 -1.59 -3.17 -3.68
N GLN A 65 -0.44 -2.57 -3.94
CA GLN A 65 0.82 -2.88 -3.24
C GLN A 65 0.82 -2.45 -1.78
N ARG A 66 0.12 -1.36 -1.43
CA ARG A 66 -0.04 -0.87 -0.04
C ARG A 66 -0.95 -1.78 0.79
N LEU A 67 -1.93 -2.42 0.13
CA LEU A 67 -2.86 -3.36 0.76
C LEU A 67 -2.32 -4.81 0.80
N LEU A 68 -1.14 -5.07 0.23
CA LEU A 68 -0.52 -6.38 0.25
C LEU A 68 0.45 -6.52 1.43
N PRO A 69 0.54 -7.71 2.05
CA PRO A 69 1.47 -7.97 3.13
C PRO A 69 2.92 -7.73 2.68
N VAL A 70 3.71 -7.09 3.54
CA VAL A 70 5.10 -6.70 3.24
C VAL A 70 6.07 -7.87 3.36
N ASN A 71 5.71 -8.95 4.06
CA ASN A 71 6.54 -10.14 4.31
C ASN A 71 6.69 -11.08 3.09
N ILE A 72 6.60 -10.55 1.87
CA ILE A 72 6.64 -11.31 0.62
C ILE A 72 7.63 -10.61 -0.32
N GLY A 73 8.41 -11.39 -1.06
CA GLY A 73 9.34 -10.83 -2.04
C GLY A 73 8.62 -9.95 -3.08
N GLN A 74 9.22 -8.81 -3.43
CA GLN A 74 8.58 -7.78 -4.27
C GLN A 74 7.99 -8.33 -5.58
N ARG A 75 8.69 -9.23 -6.26
CA ARG A 75 8.18 -9.82 -7.52
C ARG A 75 6.91 -10.65 -7.31
N ILE A 76 6.90 -11.48 -6.27
CA ILE A 76 5.71 -12.28 -5.94
C ILE A 76 4.58 -11.34 -5.52
N ARG A 77 4.86 -10.23 -4.82
CA ARG A 77 3.85 -9.21 -4.49
C ARG A 77 3.23 -8.56 -5.73
N VAL A 78 4.03 -8.26 -6.76
CA VAL A 78 3.52 -7.74 -8.03
C VAL A 78 2.57 -8.74 -8.69
N ASP A 79 2.96 -10.02 -8.78
CA ASP A 79 2.09 -11.06 -9.34
C ASP A 79 0.81 -11.22 -8.52
N MET A 80 0.91 -11.10 -7.20
CA MET A 80 -0.24 -11.16 -6.31
C MET A 80 -1.21 -10.00 -6.52
N ASP A 81 -0.70 -8.81 -6.76
CA ASP A 81 -1.50 -7.61 -7.03
C ASP A 81 -2.30 -7.78 -8.32
N VAL A 82 -1.67 -8.34 -9.36
CA VAL A 82 -2.34 -8.67 -10.63
C VAL A 82 -3.49 -9.66 -10.43
N ILE A 83 -3.30 -10.70 -9.61
CA ILE A 83 -4.36 -11.67 -9.31
C ILE A 83 -5.55 -10.98 -8.63
N ARG A 84 -5.27 -10.11 -7.66
CA ARG A 84 -6.30 -9.36 -6.93
C ARG A 84 -7.03 -8.38 -7.84
N ALA A 85 -6.31 -7.63 -8.67
CA ALA A 85 -6.90 -6.71 -9.65
C ALA A 85 -7.84 -7.45 -10.62
N LYS A 86 -7.46 -8.64 -11.08
CA LYS A 86 -8.32 -9.51 -11.90
C LYS A 86 -9.58 -9.97 -11.17
N ASP A 87 -9.49 -10.30 -9.88
CA ASP A 87 -10.65 -10.68 -9.07
C ASP A 87 -11.60 -9.50 -8.86
N VAL A 88 -11.08 -8.32 -8.55
CA VAL A 88 -11.86 -7.08 -8.43
C VAL A 88 -12.58 -6.76 -9.74
N TYR A 89 -11.87 -6.85 -10.87
CA TYR A 89 -12.47 -6.67 -12.18
C TYR A 89 -13.57 -7.68 -12.48
N ARG A 90 -13.37 -8.96 -12.14
CA ARG A 90 -14.40 -10.00 -12.30
C ARG A 90 -15.65 -9.68 -11.50
N ARG A 91 -15.52 -9.30 -10.23
CA ARG A 91 -16.64 -8.91 -9.37
C ARG A 91 -17.36 -7.65 -9.86
N PHE A 92 -16.61 -6.70 -10.40
CA PHE A 92 -17.19 -5.52 -11.04
C PHE A 92 -18.06 -5.91 -12.23
N MET A 93 -17.55 -6.77 -13.12
CA MET A 93 -18.32 -7.26 -14.27
C MET A 93 -19.55 -8.09 -13.85
N GLU A 94 -19.44 -8.90 -12.80
CA GLU A 94 -20.59 -9.63 -12.23
C GLU A 94 -21.65 -8.68 -11.67
N LYS A 95 -21.23 -7.58 -11.03
CA LYS A 95 -22.13 -6.54 -10.55
C LYS A 95 -22.85 -5.84 -11.70
N GLU A 96 -22.13 -5.42 -12.74
CA GLU A 96 -22.72 -4.77 -13.93
C GLU A 96 -23.72 -5.70 -14.65
N ARG A 97 -23.34 -6.96 -14.86
CA ARG A 97 -24.22 -8.00 -15.42
C ARG A 97 -25.40 -8.33 -14.52
N GLY A 98 -25.20 -8.28 -13.20
CA GLY A 98 -26.24 -8.51 -12.21
C GLY A 98 -27.21 -7.33 -12.11
N GLN A 99 -26.73 -6.09 -12.26
CA GLN A 99 -27.55 -4.89 -12.23
C GLN A 99 -28.52 -4.82 -13.40
N SER A 100 -28.11 -5.24 -14.61
CA SER A 100 -29.04 -5.34 -15.75
C SER A 100 -30.18 -6.36 -15.51
N SER A 101 -29.94 -7.41 -14.73
CA SER A 101 -30.97 -8.37 -14.30
C SER A 101 -31.78 -7.94 -13.05
N LYS A 102 -31.28 -6.96 -12.26
CA LYS A 102 -31.82 -6.54 -10.95
C LYS A 102 -32.48 -5.18 -10.93
N PHE A 103 -32.54 -4.43 -12.04
CA PHE A 103 -33.37 -3.22 -12.14
C PHE A 103 -34.87 -3.47 -11.82
N ILE A 104 -35.28 -4.74 -11.66
CA ILE A 104 -36.65 -5.18 -11.34
C ILE A 104 -36.76 -5.86 -9.95
N ALA A 105 -35.67 -6.08 -9.21
CA ALA A 105 -35.72 -6.81 -7.94
C ALA A 105 -36.29 -5.95 -6.79
N LYS A 106 -37.35 -6.42 -6.13
CA LYS A 106 -37.96 -5.71 -4.98
C LYS A 106 -37.03 -5.83 -3.77
N ALA A 107 -37.13 -4.92 -2.81
CA ALA A 107 -36.31 -4.94 -1.59
C ALA A 107 -36.40 -6.29 -0.83
N LYS A 108 -37.51 -7.01 -0.97
CA LYS A 108 -37.73 -8.35 -0.38
C LYS A 108 -36.85 -9.46 -1.00
N ASP A 109 -36.35 -9.24 -2.22
CA ASP A 109 -35.55 -10.21 -2.97
C ASP A 109 -34.05 -10.06 -2.69
N LEU A 110 -33.65 -8.96 -2.03
CA LEU A 110 -32.29 -8.72 -1.60
C LEU A 110 -31.91 -9.68 -0.47
N SER A 111 -30.75 -10.33 -0.61
CA SER A 111 -30.16 -11.17 0.42
C SER A 111 -28.70 -10.87 0.62
N ILE A 112 -28.25 -11.15 1.84
CA ILE A 112 -26.83 -11.15 2.21
C ILE A 112 -26.07 -12.22 1.40
N PHE A 113 -26.71 -13.34 1.09
CA PHE A 113 -26.11 -14.40 0.28
C PHE A 113 -26.08 -14.03 -1.20
N PRO A 114 -24.91 -14.10 -1.87
CA PRO A 114 -24.84 -13.98 -3.32
C PRO A 114 -25.62 -15.12 -3.98
N THR A 115 -26.25 -14.85 -5.12
CA THR A 115 -27.33 -15.65 -5.73
C THR A 115 -26.99 -17.14 -5.92
N GLN A 116 -25.72 -17.48 -6.16
CA GLN A 116 -25.25 -18.87 -6.31
C GLN A 116 -25.24 -19.68 -4.98
N GLN A 117 -25.31 -19.02 -3.83
CA GLN A 117 -25.37 -19.69 -2.52
C GLN A 117 -26.81 -20.02 -2.07
N LYS A 118 -27.82 -19.33 -2.61
CA LYS A 118 -29.24 -19.54 -2.27
C LYS A 118 -29.82 -20.85 -2.85
N GLU A 119 -29.45 -21.20 -4.08
CA GLU A 119 -30.02 -22.36 -4.79
C GLU A 119 -29.52 -23.72 -4.28
N SER A 120 -28.51 -23.74 -3.41
CA SER A 120 -27.80 -24.97 -3.01
C SER A 120 -27.99 -25.36 -1.54
N ILE A 121 -28.92 -24.75 -0.80
CA ILE A 121 -29.16 -25.09 0.61
C ILE A 121 -29.65 -26.56 0.76
N ALA A 122 -30.09 -27.20 -0.32
CA ALA A 122 -30.61 -28.56 -0.34
C ALA A 122 -29.58 -29.71 -0.61
N ALA A 123 -28.27 -29.46 -0.65
CA ALA A 123 -27.29 -30.51 -0.99
C ALA A 123 -26.26 -30.79 0.13
N GLU A 124 -26.26 -32.06 0.53
CA GLU A 124 -25.66 -32.70 1.70
C GLU A 124 -24.12 -32.86 1.73
N VAL A 125 -23.62 -33.00 2.96
CA VAL A 125 -22.60 -33.95 3.48
C VAL A 125 -21.31 -34.14 2.66
N PHE A 126 -20.21 -33.61 3.22
CA PHE A 126 -18.80 -33.98 3.03
C PHE A 126 -18.40 -34.80 1.79
N GLY A 127 -17.89 -34.11 0.75
CA GLY A 127 -17.04 -34.73 -0.27
C GLY A 127 -16.77 -33.82 -1.48
N ALA A 128 -17.82 -33.24 -2.05
CA ALA A 128 -17.73 -32.36 -3.22
C ALA A 128 -18.54 -31.06 -3.08
N GLY A 129 -19.23 -30.87 -1.96
CA GLY A 129 -20.02 -29.68 -1.64
C GLY A 129 -19.30 -28.66 -0.75
N LYS A 130 -19.40 -27.38 -1.13
CA LYS A 130 -19.19 -26.19 -0.29
C LYS A 130 -17.97 -26.20 0.64
N ARG A 131 -16.77 -26.25 0.07
CA ARG A 131 -15.54 -25.89 0.80
C ARG A 131 -15.14 -24.47 0.43
N PHE A 132 -15.09 -23.57 1.41
CA PHE A 132 -14.42 -22.29 1.22
C PHE A 132 -12.94 -22.56 1.00
N MET A 133 -12.48 -22.36 -0.23
CA MET A 133 -11.06 -22.38 -0.53
C MET A 133 -10.56 -20.93 -0.64
N PRO A 134 -9.42 -20.61 -0.02
CA PRO A 134 -8.84 -19.28 -0.17
C PRO A 134 -8.55 -19.01 -1.65
N LEU A 135 -8.97 -17.84 -2.12
CA LEU A 135 -8.80 -17.43 -3.53
C LEU A 135 -7.33 -17.36 -3.96
N GLN A 136 -6.43 -17.12 -3.01
CA GLN A 136 -5.02 -16.90 -3.28
C GLN A 136 -4.15 -17.50 -2.18
N MET A 137 -3.10 -18.18 -2.60
CA MET A 137 -2.04 -18.69 -1.72
C MET A 137 -1.02 -17.58 -1.45
N VAL A 138 -0.73 -17.35 -0.17
CA VAL A 138 0.21 -16.31 0.28
C VAL A 138 1.43 -17.01 0.89
N LYS A 139 2.61 -16.85 0.28
CA LYS A 139 3.85 -17.49 0.74
C LYS A 139 4.89 -16.43 1.14
N PRO A 140 5.43 -16.47 2.38
CA PRO A 140 6.55 -15.63 2.78
C PRO A 140 7.83 -16.18 2.17
N LYS A 141 8.00 -15.98 0.86
CA LYS A 141 9.13 -16.47 0.07
C LYS A 141 9.75 -15.31 -0.70
N ALA A 142 11.09 -15.31 -0.77
CA ALA A 142 11.84 -14.38 -1.61
C ALA A 142 11.89 -14.86 -3.07
N SER A 143 12.05 -13.90 -4.00
CA SER A 143 12.33 -14.23 -5.41
C SER A 143 13.73 -14.84 -5.54
N LEU A 144 13.84 -15.93 -6.32
CA LEU A 144 15.12 -16.61 -6.60
C LEU A 144 15.89 -16.00 -7.78
N TYR A 145 15.31 -15.00 -8.45
CA TYR A 145 15.87 -14.35 -9.63
C TYR A 145 15.96 -12.84 -9.43
N SER A 146 17.04 -12.24 -9.93
CA SER A 146 17.27 -10.78 -10.00
C SER A 146 18.00 -10.44 -11.29
N VAL A 147 17.58 -9.38 -11.99
CA VAL A 147 18.25 -8.94 -13.24
C VAL A 147 19.65 -8.39 -12.97
N ALA A 148 19.82 -7.72 -11.82
CA ALA A 148 21.10 -7.10 -11.46
C ALA A 148 22.17 -8.12 -11.03
N THR A 149 21.78 -9.33 -10.65
CA THR A 149 22.68 -10.31 -10.05
C THR A 149 22.99 -11.45 -11.01
N ARG A 150 24.25 -11.53 -11.45
CA ARG A 150 24.74 -12.56 -12.37
C ARG A 150 24.64 -13.96 -11.74
N GLY A 151 24.17 -14.92 -12.52
CA GLY A 151 24.07 -16.33 -12.13
C GLY A 151 22.93 -16.67 -11.16
N THR A 152 22.01 -15.73 -10.89
CA THR A 152 20.74 -16.00 -10.22
C THR A 152 19.71 -16.63 -11.17
N GLY A 153 18.62 -17.14 -10.61
CA GLY A 153 17.57 -17.84 -11.35
C GLY A 153 17.47 -19.31 -11.00
N VAL A 154 16.37 -19.93 -11.43
CA VAL A 154 16.13 -21.36 -11.23
C VAL A 154 16.94 -22.14 -12.26
N ARG A 155 17.73 -23.09 -11.79
CA ARG A 155 18.55 -23.98 -12.63
C ARG A 155 17.85 -25.33 -12.80
N SER A 156 18.10 -25.99 -13.92
CA SER A 156 17.64 -27.36 -14.15
C SER A 156 18.36 -28.33 -13.22
N THR A 157 17.76 -29.49 -12.97
CA THR A 157 18.31 -30.51 -12.06
C THR A 157 19.66 -31.07 -12.51
N ARG A 158 19.97 -31.02 -13.82
CA ARG A 158 21.25 -31.44 -14.40
C ARG A 158 22.16 -30.27 -14.79
N GLY A 159 21.71 -29.03 -14.59
CA GLY A 159 22.47 -27.83 -14.93
C GLY A 159 23.56 -27.54 -13.91
N GLN A 160 24.69 -27.02 -14.37
CA GLN A 160 25.78 -26.59 -13.51
C GLN A 160 25.29 -25.52 -12.51
N LEU A 161 25.56 -25.71 -11.22
CA LEU A 161 25.14 -24.78 -10.16
C LEU A 161 25.96 -23.50 -10.17
N TYR A 162 25.42 -22.45 -9.55
CA TYR A 162 26.15 -21.18 -9.40
C TYR A 162 27.43 -21.43 -8.60
N GLN A 163 28.58 -20.96 -9.13
CA GLN A 163 29.92 -21.19 -8.58
C GLN A 163 30.38 -22.66 -8.56
N GLU A 164 29.75 -23.56 -9.32
CA GLU A 164 30.29 -24.90 -9.49
C GLU A 164 31.60 -24.87 -10.28
N ARG A 165 32.60 -25.65 -9.83
CA ARG A 165 33.91 -25.85 -10.50
C ARG A 165 34.85 -24.64 -10.52
N LEU A 166 34.72 -23.70 -9.58
CA LEU A 166 35.67 -22.58 -9.45
C LEU A 166 37.14 -23.02 -9.34
N ASP A 167 37.41 -24.21 -8.77
CA ASP A 167 38.77 -24.76 -8.61
C ASP A 167 39.11 -25.88 -9.61
N GLY A 168 38.36 -26.03 -10.71
CA GLY A 168 38.49 -27.17 -11.64
C GLY A 168 38.05 -28.52 -11.03
N LYS A 169 37.67 -28.53 -9.75
CA LYS A 169 37.08 -29.65 -9.02
C LYS A 169 35.58 -29.38 -8.92
N GLY A 170 34.75 -30.33 -9.34
CA GLY A 170 33.28 -30.27 -9.21
C GLY A 170 32.85 -29.84 -7.81
N PHE A 171 31.64 -29.27 -7.64
CA PHE A 171 31.08 -29.04 -6.30
C PHE A 171 31.26 -30.34 -5.52
N GLY A 172 32.17 -30.33 -4.54
CA GLY A 172 32.61 -31.53 -3.85
C GLY A 172 31.52 -32.03 -2.92
N TRP A 173 30.45 -32.59 -3.47
CA TRP A 173 29.37 -33.22 -2.68
C TRP A 173 29.92 -34.37 -1.82
N LYS A 174 31.06 -34.96 -2.20
CA LYS A 174 31.79 -35.92 -1.36
C LYS A 174 32.53 -35.33 -0.15
N ARG A 175 32.67 -34.00 0.00
CA ARG A 175 33.36 -33.39 1.17
C ARG A 175 32.51 -32.47 2.05
N LYS A 176 31.34 -32.00 1.61
CA LYS A 176 30.51 -31.04 2.39
C LYS A 176 29.18 -31.58 2.94
N ALA A 177 28.85 -32.86 2.74
CA ALA A 177 27.64 -33.45 3.31
C ALA A 177 27.65 -33.52 4.86
N ARG A 178 28.83 -33.46 5.49
CA ARG A 178 28.95 -33.48 6.96
C ARG A 178 28.69 -32.14 7.64
N SER A 179 28.82 -31.00 6.96
CA SER A 179 28.80 -29.68 7.61
C SER A 179 27.58 -28.82 7.28
N LEU A 180 26.64 -29.29 6.46
CA LEU A 180 25.42 -28.53 6.12
C LEU A 180 24.28 -28.76 7.12
N TRP A 181 24.38 -29.83 7.92
CA TRP A 181 23.50 -30.11 9.06
C TRP A 181 24.16 -29.79 10.42
N GLN A 182 25.41 -29.33 10.39
CA GLN A 182 26.16 -28.90 11.56
C GLN A 182 26.63 -27.47 11.29
N GLN A 183 25.76 -26.51 11.59
CA GLN A 183 26.25 -25.18 11.92
C GLN A 183 26.97 -25.32 13.27
N ASP A 184 28.29 -25.44 13.25
CA ASP A 184 29.08 -25.24 14.46
C ASP A 184 28.96 -23.76 14.83
N ILE A 185 28.15 -23.52 15.86
CA ILE A 185 27.80 -22.21 16.43
C ILE A 185 29.06 -21.38 16.77
N ASP A 186 30.19 -22.05 17.01
CA ASP A 186 31.45 -21.43 17.45
C ASP A 186 32.17 -20.61 16.36
N THR A 187 31.82 -20.79 15.07
CA THR A 187 32.51 -20.07 13.98
C THR A 187 31.77 -18.85 13.45
N ASN A 188 30.54 -18.59 13.90
CA ASN A 188 29.78 -17.39 13.49
C ASN A 188 30.13 -16.12 14.30
N GLY A 189 31.11 -16.17 15.21
CA GLY A 189 31.30 -15.11 16.20
C GLY A 189 32.71 -14.54 16.40
N PHE A 190 33.75 -14.99 15.70
CA PHE A 190 35.11 -14.54 16.03
C PHE A 190 35.97 -14.21 14.80
N ARG A 191 36.09 -12.91 14.52
CA ARG A 191 37.25 -12.33 13.85
C ARG A 191 38.11 -11.68 14.93
N PRO A 192 39.38 -12.09 15.07
CA PRO A 192 40.35 -11.15 15.62
C PRO A 192 41.65 -11.09 14.80
N HIS A 193 42.09 -9.85 14.66
CA HIS A 193 43.45 -9.37 14.41
C HIS A 193 44.04 -9.33 12.97
N ARG A 194 44.05 -8.07 12.49
CA ARG A 194 45.16 -7.40 11.79
C ARG A 194 46.52 -7.66 12.47
N TYR A 195 47.59 -7.33 11.73
CA TYR A 195 49.04 -7.45 12.00
C TYR A 195 49.59 -8.84 11.62
N PHE A 196 50.44 -9.04 10.62
CA PHE A 196 51.36 -8.18 9.87
C PHE A 196 51.21 -8.38 8.36
#